data_AF-A0A7S1VKZ5-F1
#
_entry.id   AF-A0A7S1VKZ5-F1
#
_cell.length_a   1.000
_cell.length_b   1.000
_cell.length_c   1.000
_cell.angle_alpha   90.00
_cell.angle_beta   90.00
_cell.angle_gamma   90.00
#
_symmetry.space_group_name_H-M   'P 1'
#
loop_
_entity.id
_entity.type
_entity.pdbx_description
1 polymer ?
#
loop_
_entity_poly.entity_id
_entity_poly.type
_entity_poly.pdbx_seq_one_letter_code
_entity_poly.pdbx_strand_id
1 'polypeptide(L)'
;SEVTCLLLHGLSVEHSLRMNAETSSYFIRPDGDPAATTATLLTPLEHAIETVLKSFPKDDDDDGEHNNNIVEYWSRDEYMNLDAHEDIDEELLEPEQDDEATPRRTMSTTSKLRYAKWAHVLYLQVHLPAAPTCVLHPSHPQVKERLDLLTVPAVQGRLLRFPGNLMHGVPKPPHRWLMSLQEESELRSTEIEEAVAAAEEMYEEEEDYDDDLEEGGEDDVVVERAVILFNTWAGPSPPNRVKRDPLTASADLLNEAWSSE
;
A
#
# COMPACT_ATOMS: atom_id res chain seq x y z
N SER A 1 1.77 -3.46 -18.76
CA SER A 1 2.97 -3.16 -19.57
C SER A 1 3.90 -2.29 -18.76
N GLU A 2 5.14 -2.08 -19.21
CA GLU A 2 6.09 -1.15 -18.57
C GLU A 2 5.50 0.26 -18.42
N VAL A 3 4.89 0.79 -19.50
CA VAL A 3 4.17 2.07 -19.48
C VAL A 3 3.08 2.14 -18.40
N THR A 4 2.31 1.05 -18.20
CA THR A 4 1.32 1.00 -17.11
C THR A 4 2.00 1.11 -15.74
N CYS A 5 3.15 0.47 -15.55
CA CYS A 5 3.86 0.52 -14.27
C CYS A 5 4.40 1.93 -14.00
N LEU A 6 4.94 2.60 -15.02
CA LEU A 6 5.40 4.00 -14.93
C LEU A 6 4.25 4.94 -14.59
N LEU A 7 3.10 4.80 -15.25
CA LEU A 7 1.92 5.61 -14.96
C LEU A 7 1.43 5.39 -13.52
N LEU A 8 1.32 4.13 -13.08
CA LEU A 8 0.92 3.80 -11.71
C LEU A 8 1.93 4.29 -10.68
N HIS A 9 3.21 4.28 -11.03
CA HIS A 9 4.27 4.82 -10.19
C HIS A 9 4.07 6.32 -10.00
N GLY A 10 3.92 7.09 -11.08
CA GLY A 10 3.62 8.53 -11.01
C GLY A 10 2.38 8.82 -10.16
N LEU A 11 1.29 8.08 -10.36
CA LEU A 11 0.06 8.24 -9.55
C LEU A 11 0.29 7.92 -8.06
N SER A 12 1.15 6.96 -7.75
CA SER A 12 1.47 6.58 -6.37
C SER A 12 2.37 7.60 -5.66
N VAL A 13 3.33 8.20 -6.38
CA VAL A 13 4.15 9.31 -5.89
C VAL A 13 3.26 10.53 -5.61
N GLU A 14 2.41 10.89 -6.57
CA GLU A 14 1.44 11.99 -6.45
C GLU A 14 0.53 11.82 -5.22
N HIS A 15 0.03 10.60 -5.00
CA HIS A 15 -0.76 10.23 -3.82
C HIS A 15 0.05 10.36 -2.51
N SER A 16 1.28 9.86 -2.48
CA SER A 16 2.15 9.91 -1.30
C SER A 16 2.49 11.35 -0.90
N LEU A 17 2.73 12.23 -1.87
CA LEU A 17 2.95 13.66 -1.67
C LEU A 17 1.72 14.36 -1.06
N ARG A 18 0.50 13.95 -1.44
CA ARG A 18 -0.74 14.51 -0.86
C ARG A 18 -1.01 14.04 0.57
N MET A 19 -0.71 12.79 0.88
CA MET A 19 -1.13 12.16 2.13
C MET A 19 -0.16 12.34 3.30
N ASN A 20 1.02 12.92 3.07
CA ASN A 20 2.21 12.77 3.90
C ASN A 20 2.56 11.27 4.02
N ALA A 21 3.62 10.84 3.32
CA ALA A 21 3.99 9.45 2.99
C ALA A 21 3.93 8.36 4.10
N GLU A 22 3.68 8.73 5.35
CA GLU A 22 3.60 7.83 6.51
C GLU A 22 2.21 7.20 6.72
N THR A 23 1.18 7.62 5.99
CA THR A 23 -0.21 7.16 6.24
C THR A 23 -0.76 6.26 5.12
N SER A 24 -1.41 5.16 5.50
CA SER A 24 -2.23 4.38 4.58
C SER A 24 -3.51 5.15 4.24
N SER A 25 -4.04 4.88 3.04
CA SER A 25 -5.30 5.43 2.56
C SER A 25 -6.31 4.32 2.35
N TYR A 26 -7.59 4.67 2.27
CA TYR A 26 -8.61 3.70 1.92
C TYR A 26 -9.66 4.27 0.98
N PHE A 27 -10.30 3.38 0.23
CA PHE A 27 -11.52 3.65 -0.49
C PHE A 27 -12.53 2.52 -0.32
N ILE A 28 -13.80 2.86 -0.54
CA ILE A 28 -14.88 1.89 -0.59
C ILE A 28 -15.13 1.56 -2.07
N ARG A 29 -15.01 0.29 -2.40
CA ARG A 29 -15.26 -0.24 -3.73
C ARG A 29 -16.75 -0.02 -4.07
N PRO A 30 -17.08 0.46 -5.28
CA PRO A 30 -18.46 0.52 -5.72
C PRO A 30 -19.03 -0.91 -5.75
N ASP A 31 -20.16 -1.15 -5.07
CA ASP A 31 -20.76 -2.49 -4.83
C ASP A 31 -21.23 -3.25 -6.09
N GLY A 32 -20.80 -2.86 -7.29
CA GLY A 32 -21.22 -3.46 -8.56
C GLY A 32 -22.70 -3.26 -8.89
N ASP A 33 -23.51 -2.78 -7.94
CA ASP A 33 -24.88 -2.35 -8.13
C ASP A 33 -24.90 -0.92 -8.71
N PRO A 34 -25.20 -0.76 -10.01
CA PRO A 34 -25.28 0.55 -10.65
C PRO A 34 -26.38 1.44 -10.08
N ALA A 35 -27.32 0.90 -9.29
CA ALA A 35 -28.39 1.65 -8.64
C ALA A 35 -28.01 2.17 -7.24
N ALA A 36 -27.08 1.49 -6.54
CA ALA A 36 -26.57 1.91 -5.23
C ALA A 36 -25.34 2.84 -5.31
N THR A 37 -24.80 3.05 -6.52
CA THR A 37 -23.75 4.03 -6.80
C THR A 37 -24.26 5.47 -6.67
N THR A 38 -24.57 5.91 -5.46
CA THR A 38 -24.25 7.29 -5.07
C THR A 38 -22.72 7.42 -5.08
N ALA A 39 -22.20 7.73 -6.26
CA ALA A 39 -20.92 8.35 -6.60
C ALA A 39 -19.80 8.30 -5.54
N THR A 40 -19.33 7.10 -5.16
CA THR A 40 -17.99 7.05 -4.55
C THR A 40 -17.00 7.41 -5.65
N LEU A 41 -16.56 8.67 -5.64
CA LEU A 41 -15.53 9.16 -6.54
C LEU A 41 -14.24 8.45 -6.15
N LEU A 42 -13.61 7.82 -7.14
CA LEU A 42 -12.30 7.22 -6.97
C LEU A 42 -11.28 8.14 -7.63
N THR A 43 -10.10 8.27 -7.02
CA THR A 43 -8.95 8.88 -7.68
C THR A 43 -8.49 8.02 -8.85
N PRO A 44 -7.66 8.54 -9.77
CA PRO A 44 -7.09 7.73 -10.84
C PRO A 44 -6.35 6.48 -10.33
N LEU A 45 -5.64 6.58 -9.19
CA LEU A 45 -4.94 5.46 -8.56
C LEU A 45 -5.94 4.41 -8.01
N GLU A 46 -6.95 4.86 -7.28
CA GLU A 46 -8.01 3.99 -6.74
C GLU A 46 -8.79 3.31 -7.87
N HIS A 47 -9.07 4.01 -8.97
CA HIS A 47 -9.67 3.43 -10.18
C HIS A 47 -8.80 2.32 -10.78
N ALA A 48 -7.48 2.50 -10.80
CA ALA A 48 -6.57 1.47 -11.28
C ALA A 48 -6.54 0.25 -10.36
N ILE A 49 -6.48 0.46 -9.04
CA ILE A 49 -6.55 -0.62 -8.04
C ILE A 49 -7.88 -1.38 -8.18
N GLU A 50 -9.00 -0.66 -8.31
CA GLU A 50 -10.32 -1.27 -8.49
C GLU A 50 -10.41 -2.06 -9.80
N THR A 51 -9.78 -1.58 -10.88
CA THR A 51 -9.71 -2.29 -12.16
C THR A 51 -8.94 -3.60 -12.00
N VAL A 52 -7.83 -3.60 -11.25
CA VAL A 52 -7.08 -4.80 -10.92
C VAL A 52 -7.93 -5.76 -10.08
N LEU A 53 -8.61 -5.26 -9.05
CA LEU A 53 -9.46 -6.09 -8.18
C LEU A 53 -10.63 -6.73 -8.95
N LYS A 54 -11.23 -6.01 -9.90
CA LYS A 54 -12.28 -6.54 -10.80
C LYS A 54 -11.78 -7.59 -11.78
N SER A 55 -10.48 -7.66 -12.05
CA SER A 55 -9.91 -8.64 -12.97
C SER A 55 -9.76 -10.03 -12.37
N PHE A 56 -9.79 -10.14 -11.04
CA PHE A 56 -9.78 -11.44 -10.38
C PHE A 56 -11.10 -12.20 -10.64
N PRO A 57 -11.04 -13.53 -10.81
CA PRO A 57 -12.26 -14.33 -10.79
C PRO A 57 -13.00 -14.07 -9.48
N LYS A 58 -14.33 -13.97 -9.56
CA LYS A 58 -15.15 -13.96 -8.34
C LYS A 58 -14.83 -15.25 -7.60
N ASP A 59 -14.31 -15.14 -6.39
CA ASP A 59 -14.04 -16.31 -5.56
C ASP A 59 -15.41 -16.98 -5.28
N ASP A 60 -15.47 -18.32 -5.35
CA ASP A 60 -16.71 -19.07 -5.08
C ASP A 60 -17.19 -18.91 -3.62
N ASP A 61 -16.30 -18.44 -2.73
CA ASP A 61 -16.56 -18.13 -1.31
C ASP A 61 -16.96 -16.64 -1.09
N ASP A 62 -17.32 -15.93 -2.15
CA ASP A 62 -17.92 -14.60 -2.06
C ASP A 62 -19.44 -14.76 -1.87
N ASP A 63 -19.82 -15.27 -0.69
CA ASP A 63 -21.18 -15.63 -0.28
C ASP A 63 -22.16 -14.43 -0.22
N GLY A 64 -21.75 -13.25 -0.72
CA GLY A 64 -22.47 -11.98 -0.62
C GLY A 64 -22.52 -11.40 0.79
N GLU A 65 -22.16 -12.16 1.83
CA GLU A 65 -22.25 -11.77 3.25
C GLU A 65 -20.97 -11.11 3.78
N HIS A 66 -19.84 -11.28 3.07
CA HIS A 66 -18.54 -10.70 3.43
C HIS A 66 -18.04 -9.78 2.32
N ASN A 67 -18.73 -8.65 2.20
CA ASN A 67 -18.44 -7.64 1.20
C ASN A 67 -16.99 -7.13 1.41
N ASN A 68 -16.07 -7.52 0.52
CA ASN A 68 -14.67 -7.09 0.53
C ASN A 68 -14.56 -5.72 -0.13
N ASN A 69 -15.40 -4.82 0.33
CA ASN A 69 -15.65 -3.53 -0.28
C ASN A 69 -14.69 -2.47 0.25
N ILE A 70 -13.92 -2.75 1.28
CA ILE A 70 -12.91 -1.83 1.80
C ILE A 70 -11.56 -2.21 1.20
N VAL A 71 -10.88 -1.22 0.63
CA VAL A 71 -9.50 -1.34 0.18
C VAL A 71 -8.67 -0.34 0.96
N GLU A 72 -7.69 -0.84 1.70
CA GLU A 72 -6.61 -0.02 2.24
C GLU A 72 -5.40 -0.13 1.31
N TYR A 73 -4.69 0.95 1.06
CA TYR A 73 -3.52 0.94 0.20
C TYR A 73 -2.48 1.97 0.61
N TRP A 74 -1.23 1.68 0.25
CA TRP A 74 -0.10 2.58 0.38
C TRP A 74 0.96 2.24 -0.68
N SER A 75 1.81 3.20 -0.99
CA SER A 75 2.93 3.01 -1.92
C SER A 75 4.27 3.26 -1.23
N ARG A 76 5.31 2.67 -1.81
CA ARG A 76 6.71 2.89 -1.41
C ARG A 76 7.57 2.85 -2.65
N ASP A 77 8.53 3.75 -2.74
CA ASP A 77 9.53 3.90 -3.81
C ASP A 77 10.95 3.52 -3.36
N GLU A 78 11.17 3.37 -2.05
CA GLU A 78 12.42 2.89 -1.50
C GLU A 78 12.42 1.39 -1.14
N TYR A 79 13.61 0.82 -1.13
CA TYR A 79 13.83 -0.48 -0.54
C TYR A 79 13.83 -0.39 1.00
N MET A 80 12.88 -1.08 1.65
CA MET A 80 12.88 -1.25 3.11
C MET A 80 12.83 -2.72 3.52
N ASN A 81 13.65 -3.08 4.51
CA ASN A 81 13.50 -4.36 5.21
C ASN A 81 12.15 -4.36 5.93
N LEU A 82 11.26 -5.26 5.53
CA LEU A 82 10.03 -5.49 6.25
C LEU A 82 10.18 -6.80 7.02
N ASP A 83 10.25 -6.67 8.34
CA ASP A 83 10.23 -7.82 9.24
C ASP A 83 8.96 -8.64 9.03
N ALA A 84 9.01 -9.92 9.37
CA ALA A 84 7.86 -10.79 9.21
C ALA A 84 6.70 -10.31 10.08
N HIS A 85 5.56 -9.97 9.47
CA HIS A 85 4.36 -9.44 10.12
C HIS A 85 3.08 -10.02 9.51
N GLU A 86 1.97 -9.82 10.20
CA GLU A 86 0.62 -10.06 9.72
C GLU A 86 -0.11 -8.72 9.69
N ASP A 87 -0.85 -8.44 8.63
CA ASP A 87 -1.62 -7.20 8.54
C ASP A 87 -2.91 -7.33 9.35
N ILE A 88 -2.95 -6.63 10.48
CA ILE A 88 -4.06 -6.64 11.42
C ILE A 88 -4.76 -5.29 11.45
N ASP A 89 -6.06 -5.30 11.72
CA ASP A 89 -6.82 -4.09 12.03
C ASP A 89 -6.39 -3.60 13.43
N GLU A 90 -5.38 -2.74 13.47
CA GLU A 90 -4.81 -2.19 14.71
C GLU A 90 -5.83 -1.38 15.52
N GLU A 91 -6.85 -0.83 14.87
CA GLU A 91 -7.88 -0.03 15.55
C GLU A 91 -8.81 -0.90 16.40
N LEU A 92 -9.03 -2.16 16.02
CA LEU A 92 -9.73 -3.14 16.85
C LEU A 92 -8.90 -3.63 18.05
N LEU A 93 -7.61 -3.28 18.09
CA LEU A 93 -6.72 -3.57 19.21
C LEU A 93 -6.65 -2.44 20.24
N GLU A 94 -7.12 -1.23 19.91
CA GLU A 94 -7.08 -0.14 20.86
C GLU A 94 -7.96 -0.47 22.08
N PRO A 95 -7.42 -0.40 23.31
CA PRO A 95 -8.26 -0.52 24.49
C PRO A 95 -9.31 0.59 24.41
N GLU A 96 -10.61 0.24 24.48
CA GLU A 96 -11.68 1.21 24.74
C GLU A 96 -11.16 2.12 25.86
N GLN A 97 -10.96 3.40 25.55
CA GLN A 97 -10.42 4.37 26.50
C GLN A 97 -11.29 4.26 27.75
N ASP A 98 -10.72 3.78 28.86
CA ASP A 98 -11.45 3.56 30.12
C ASP A 98 -11.98 4.94 30.57
N ASP A 99 -13.22 5.28 30.21
CA ASP A 99 -13.97 6.33 30.87
C ASP A 99 -13.99 5.93 32.36
N GLU A 100 -13.39 6.77 33.22
CA GLU A 100 -13.19 6.53 34.67
C GLU A 100 -14.47 6.12 35.43
N ALA A 101 -15.65 6.24 34.82
CA ALA A 101 -16.95 5.89 35.37
C ALA A 101 -17.44 4.46 35.05
N THR A 102 -16.79 3.72 34.15
CA THR A 102 -17.23 2.37 33.74
C THR A 102 -16.26 1.32 34.29
N PRO A 103 -16.74 0.31 35.05
CA PRO A 103 -15.88 -0.68 35.67
C PRO A 103 -15.11 -1.43 34.58
N ARG A 104 -13.77 -1.35 34.63
CA ARG A 104 -12.79 -2.08 33.82
C ARG A 104 -13.41 -3.29 33.17
N ARG A 105 -13.79 -3.15 31.90
CA ARG A 105 -14.05 -4.30 31.06
C ARG A 105 -12.74 -5.05 31.04
N THR A 106 -12.68 -6.18 31.75
CA THR A 106 -11.57 -7.12 31.62
C THR A 106 -11.32 -7.29 30.13
N MET A 107 -10.11 -6.94 29.64
CA MET A 107 -9.73 -7.21 28.26
C MET A 107 -10.17 -8.62 27.97
N SER A 108 -11.23 -8.76 27.17
CA SER A 108 -11.75 -10.06 26.84
C SER A 108 -10.60 -10.71 26.09
N THR A 109 -10.07 -11.81 26.61
CA THR A 109 -8.97 -12.59 26.00
C THR A 109 -9.43 -13.27 24.68
N THR A 110 -10.45 -12.70 24.04
CA THR A 110 -11.21 -13.21 22.92
C THR A 110 -11.55 -12.11 21.91
N SER A 111 -10.97 -10.90 22.00
CA SER A 111 -11.02 -9.98 20.86
C SER A 111 -10.32 -10.68 19.70
N LYS A 112 -11.13 -11.18 18.77
CA LYS A 112 -10.66 -11.94 17.61
C LYS A 112 -9.92 -10.94 16.73
N LEU A 113 -8.62 -11.14 16.52
CA LEU A 113 -7.84 -10.37 15.56
C LEU A 113 -8.57 -10.37 14.22
N ARG A 114 -8.72 -9.19 13.63
CA ARG A 114 -9.23 -9.03 12.27
C ARG A 114 -8.03 -8.85 11.36
N TYR A 115 -8.01 -9.63 10.30
CA TYR A 115 -6.99 -9.60 9.27
C TYR A 115 -7.62 -9.14 7.95
N ALA A 116 -6.78 -8.64 7.05
CA ALA A 116 -7.20 -8.48 5.67
C ALA A 116 -7.64 -9.85 5.10
N LYS A 117 -8.68 -9.86 4.26
CA LYS A 117 -9.07 -11.07 3.54
C LYS A 117 -7.96 -11.43 2.54
N TRP A 118 -7.53 -10.44 1.78
CA TRP A 118 -6.42 -10.57 0.82
C TRP A 118 -5.46 -9.41 0.97
N ALA A 119 -4.17 -9.74 0.99
CA ALA A 119 -3.09 -8.80 0.83
C ALA A 119 -2.54 -8.88 -0.60
N HIS A 120 -2.18 -7.73 -1.15
CA HIS A 120 -1.67 -7.59 -2.50
C HIS A 120 -0.39 -6.76 -2.54
N VAL A 121 0.56 -7.19 -3.37
CA VAL A 121 1.80 -6.45 -3.67
C VAL A 121 1.94 -6.34 -5.18
N LEU A 122 1.83 -5.13 -5.71
CA LEU A 122 2.07 -4.81 -7.11
C LEU A 122 3.47 -4.20 -7.25
N TYR A 123 4.37 -4.86 -7.99
CA TYR A 123 5.70 -4.33 -8.25
C TYR A 123 5.67 -3.39 -9.46
N LEU A 124 5.95 -2.11 -9.25
CA LEU A 124 5.94 -1.08 -10.28
C LEU A 124 7.31 -0.87 -10.91
N GLN A 125 8.36 -0.88 -10.09
CA GLN A 125 9.74 -0.77 -10.52
C GLN A 125 10.59 -1.67 -9.62
N VAL A 126 11.54 -2.40 -10.21
CA VAL A 126 12.37 -3.35 -9.47
C VAL A 126 13.79 -3.30 -10.03
N HIS A 127 14.71 -2.71 -9.28
CA HIS A 127 16.13 -2.75 -9.60
C HIS A 127 16.79 -4.05 -9.10
N LEU A 128 17.93 -4.41 -9.68
CA LEU A 128 18.68 -5.61 -9.30
C LEU A 128 19.81 -5.29 -8.31
N PRO A 129 20.05 -6.14 -7.30
CA PRO A 129 19.37 -7.42 -7.05
C PRO A 129 18.03 -7.23 -6.32
N ALA A 130 16.98 -7.77 -6.94
CA ALA A 130 15.62 -7.67 -6.42
C ALA A 130 15.42 -8.55 -5.19
N ALA A 131 15.02 -7.97 -4.05
CA ALA A 131 14.62 -8.77 -2.90
C ALA A 131 13.25 -9.43 -3.14
N PRO A 132 13.08 -10.71 -2.79
CA PRO A 132 11.79 -11.37 -2.92
C PRO A 132 10.81 -10.88 -1.85
N THR A 133 9.51 -11.08 -2.07
CA THR A 133 8.54 -11.13 -0.97
C THR A 133 8.48 -12.55 -0.43
N CYS A 134 8.54 -12.67 0.89
CA CYS A 134 8.52 -13.93 1.62
C CYS A 134 7.15 -14.09 2.27
N VAL A 135 6.48 -15.23 2.06
CA VAL A 135 5.17 -15.54 2.67
C VAL A 135 5.25 -16.90 3.37
N LEU A 136 4.89 -16.95 4.64
CA LEU A 136 4.79 -18.18 5.41
C LEU A 136 3.41 -18.82 5.17
N HIS A 137 3.42 -19.93 4.45
CA HIS A 137 2.22 -20.67 4.08
C HIS A 137 2.09 -21.95 4.92
N PRO A 138 0.93 -22.26 5.50
CA PRO A 138 0.72 -23.53 6.19
C PRO A 138 0.76 -24.68 5.18
N SER A 139 1.80 -25.52 5.24
CA SER A 139 2.11 -26.53 4.22
C SER A 139 1.00 -27.57 4.04
N HIS A 140 0.28 -27.89 5.13
CA HIS A 140 -0.75 -28.91 5.10
C HIS A 140 -1.76 -28.72 6.25
N PRO A 141 -3.08 -28.77 5.99
CA PRO A 141 -4.11 -28.60 7.03
C PRO A 141 -4.08 -29.70 8.12
N GLN A 142 -3.37 -30.80 7.86
CA GLN A 142 -3.25 -31.95 8.77
C GLN A 142 -1.98 -31.91 9.65
N VAL A 143 -1.00 -31.04 9.34
CA VAL A 143 0.25 -30.92 10.11
C VAL A 143 0.37 -29.47 10.55
N LYS A 144 -0.25 -29.16 11.69
CA LYS A 144 -0.36 -27.79 12.24
C LYS A 144 0.98 -27.10 12.53
N GLU A 145 2.08 -27.84 12.53
CA GLU A 145 3.41 -27.35 12.91
C GLU A 145 4.36 -27.15 11.73
N ARG A 146 3.95 -27.45 10.49
CA ARG A 146 4.80 -27.26 9.31
C ARG A 146 4.38 -26.03 8.53
N LEU A 147 5.32 -25.09 8.41
CA LEU A 147 5.21 -23.89 7.59
C LEU A 147 6.19 -24.00 6.41
N ASP A 148 5.70 -23.69 5.21
CA ASP A 148 6.52 -23.51 4.02
C ASP A 148 6.79 -22.02 3.83
N LEU A 149 8.06 -21.67 3.65
CA LEU A 149 8.45 -20.32 3.25
C LEU A 149 8.37 -20.22 1.72
N LEU A 150 7.40 -19.49 1.22
CA LEU A 150 7.26 -19.18 -0.20
C LEU A 150 8.03 -17.90 -0.50
N THR A 151 9.04 -17.99 -1.36
CA THR A 151 9.80 -16.83 -1.85
C THR A 151 9.31 -16.45 -3.24
N VAL A 152 8.71 -15.27 -3.37
CA VAL A 152 8.20 -14.74 -4.64
C VAL A 152 9.19 -13.69 -5.16
N PRO A 153 9.87 -13.93 -6.30
CA PRO A 153 10.76 -12.94 -6.87
C PRO A 153 10.01 -11.66 -7.22
N ALA A 154 10.57 -10.51 -6.85
CA ALA A 154 10.06 -9.23 -7.31
C ALA A 154 10.34 -9.08 -8.80
N VAL A 155 9.28 -8.89 -9.59
CA VAL A 155 9.34 -8.72 -11.04
C VAL A 155 8.39 -7.59 -11.40
N GLN A 156 8.88 -6.59 -12.14
CA GLN A 156 8.06 -5.47 -12.56
C GLN A 156 6.77 -5.90 -13.28
N GLY A 157 5.66 -5.29 -12.90
CA GLY A 157 4.31 -5.60 -13.36
C GLY A 157 3.70 -6.86 -12.75
N ARG A 158 4.43 -7.59 -11.89
CA ARG A 158 3.86 -8.75 -11.18
C ARG A 158 2.96 -8.27 -10.05
N LEU A 159 1.78 -8.88 -9.96
CA LEU A 159 0.89 -8.76 -8.82
C LEU A 159 0.95 -10.05 -8.01
N LEU A 160 1.35 -9.94 -6.74
CA LEU A 160 1.28 -11.01 -5.77
C LEU A 160 0.01 -10.83 -4.94
N ARG A 161 -0.80 -11.88 -4.81
CA ARG A 161 -2.00 -11.95 -3.97
C ARG A 161 -1.87 -13.15 -3.02
N PHE A 162 -2.15 -12.95 -1.74
CA PHE A 162 -2.15 -14.02 -0.73
C PHE A 162 -3.16 -13.72 0.40
N PRO A 163 -3.60 -14.73 1.18
CA PRO A 163 -4.51 -14.50 2.29
C PRO A 163 -3.88 -13.53 3.30
N GLY A 164 -4.62 -12.49 3.70
CA GLY A 164 -4.06 -11.40 4.53
C GLY A 164 -3.70 -11.81 5.96
N ASN A 165 -4.17 -12.98 6.41
CA ASN A 165 -3.79 -13.57 7.68
C ASN A 165 -2.47 -14.37 7.63
N LEU A 166 -1.78 -14.40 6.49
CA LEU A 166 -0.46 -15.05 6.40
C LEU A 166 0.65 -14.08 6.80
N MET A 167 1.56 -14.59 7.63
CA MET A 167 2.77 -13.87 7.99
C MET A 167 3.67 -13.70 6.76
N HIS A 168 4.13 -12.48 6.52
CA HIS A 168 4.91 -12.14 5.35
C HIS A 168 5.91 -11.03 5.64
N GLY A 169 6.91 -10.87 4.76
CA GLY A 169 7.94 -9.86 4.91
C GLY A 169 8.78 -9.70 3.65
N VAL A 170 9.69 -8.73 3.69
CA VAL A 170 10.62 -8.43 2.59
C VAL A 170 12.02 -8.34 3.17
N PRO A 171 12.86 -9.39 3.03
CA PRO A 171 14.20 -9.42 3.63
C PRO A 171 15.16 -8.51 2.88
N LYS A 172 16.06 -7.80 3.58
CA LYS A 172 17.14 -6.98 2.95
C LYS A 172 17.83 -7.74 1.81
N PRO A 173 18.25 -7.08 0.72
CA PRO A 173 19.03 -7.70 -0.32
C PRO A 173 20.31 -8.27 0.31
N PRO A 174 20.79 -9.45 -0.11
CA PRO A 174 21.94 -10.10 0.52
C PRO A 174 23.19 -9.22 0.63
N HIS A 175 23.41 -8.32 -0.33
CA HIS A 175 24.56 -7.42 -0.30
C HIS A 175 24.50 -6.42 0.87
N ARG A 176 23.31 -5.96 1.28
CA ARG A 176 23.14 -5.08 2.43
C ARG A 176 23.36 -5.80 3.76
N TRP A 177 23.11 -7.12 3.84
CA TRP A 177 23.40 -7.92 5.04
C TRP A 177 24.89 -8.09 5.32
N LEU A 178 25.73 -7.94 4.30
CA LEU A 178 27.18 -8.08 4.41
C LEU A 178 27.89 -6.76 4.71
N MET A 179 27.15 -5.64 4.70
CA MET A 179 27.67 -4.31 5.06
C MET A 179 27.83 -4.19 6.57
N SER A 180 28.88 -3.50 7.00
CA SER A 180 29.01 -3.00 8.36
C SER A 180 27.98 -1.89 8.64
N LEU A 181 27.71 -1.62 9.92
CA LEU A 181 26.82 -0.51 10.30
C LEU A 181 27.29 0.84 9.76
N GLN A 182 28.60 1.03 9.62
CA GLN A 182 29.18 2.24 9.06
C GLN A 182 28.91 2.32 7.55
N GLU A 183 29.18 1.25 6.80
CA GLU A 183 28.88 1.19 5.35
C GLU A 183 27.39 1.35 5.08
N GLU A 184 26.51 0.74 5.88
CA GLU A 184 25.05 0.93 5.74
C GLU A 184 24.66 2.40 6.03
N SER A 185 25.28 3.04 7.03
CA SER A 185 25.01 4.44 7.33
C SER A 185 25.50 5.37 6.23
N GLU A 186 26.70 5.14 5.68
CA GLU A 186 27.27 5.93 4.59
C GLU A 186 26.42 5.80 3.33
N LEU A 187 26.01 4.57 2.97
CA LEU A 187 25.13 4.31 1.84
C LEU A 187 23.79 5.04 1.98
N ARG A 188 23.13 4.97 3.14
CA ARG A 188 21.89 5.72 3.40
C ARG A 188 22.08 7.23 3.31
N SER A 189 23.21 7.75 3.79
CA SER A 189 23.50 9.19 3.67
C SER A 189 23.65 9.61 2.21
N THR A 190 24.36 8.82 1.40
CA THR A 190 24.50 9.07 -0.04
C THR A 190 23.15 8.97 -0.76
N GLU A 191 22.32 7.97 -0.46
CA GLU A 191 20.97 7.84 -1.02
C GLU A 191 20.09 9.06 -0.71
N ILE A 192 20.19 9.61 0.51
CA ILE A 192 19.48 10.83 0.90
C ILE A 192 20.04 12.05 0.15
N GLU A 193 21.36 12.19 0.05
CA GLU A 193 22.00 13.30 -0.67
C GLU A 193 21.62 13.30 -2.16
N GLU A 194 21.63 12.13 -2.80
CA GLU A 194 21.21 11.96 -4.21
C GLU A 194 19.72 12.29 -4.39
N ALA A 195 18.85 11.82 -3.50
CA ALA A 195 17.42 12.15 -3.55
C ALA A 195 17.14 13.65 -3.36
N VAL A 196 17.89 14.33 -2.49
CA VAL A 196 17.78 15.78 -2.29
C VAL A 196 18.27 16.53 -3.53
N ALA A 197 19.42 16.15 -4.09
CA ALA A 197 19.97 16.80 -5.28
C ALA A 197 19.01 16.69 -6.48
N ALA A 198 18.44 15.49 -6.71
CA ALA A 198 17.47 15.29 -7.77
C ALA A 198 16.16 16.08 -7.56
N ALA A 199 15.73 16.24 -6.31
CA ALA A 199 14.60 17.09 -5.99
C ALA A 199 14.90 18.57 -6.25
N GLU A 200 16.10 19.05 -5.90
CA GLU A 200 16.54 20.44 -6.17
C GLU A 200 16.61 20.73 -7.67
N GLU A 201 17.15 19.82 -8.48
CA GLU A 201 17.22 19.96 -9.94
C GLU A 201 15.83 20.10 -10.57
N MET A 202 14.85 19.31 -10.11
CA MET A 202 13.46 19.40 -10.57
C MET A 202 12.83 20.79 -10.31
N TYR A 203 13.29 21.53 -9.30
CA TYR A 203 12.78 22.89 -9.00
C TYR A 203 13.53 24.01 -9.73
N GLU A 204 14.78 23.80 -10.14
CA GLU A 204 15.55 24.81 -10.87
C GLU A 204 15.18 24.90 -12.37
N GLU A 205 14.58 23.85 -12.94
CA GLU A 205 14.20 23.80 -14.37
C GLU A 205 12.94 24.63 -14.73
N GLU A 206 12.23 25.22 -13.76
CA GLU A 206 11.01 26.00 -14.04
C GLU A 206 11.25 27.50 -14.39
N GLU A 207 12.47 28.03 -14.35
CA GLU A 207 12.72 29.49 -14.46
C GLU A 207 13.30 30.04 -15.77
N ASP A 208 13.54 29.26 -16.85
CA ASP A 208 14.03 29.84 -18.12
C ASP A 208 13.44 29.18 -19.39
N TYR A 209 12.22 29.59 -19.75
CA TYR A 209 11.66 29.34 -21.08
C TYR A 209 12.22 30.34 -22.11
N ASP A 210 13.44 30.11 -22.59
CA ASP A 210 13.93 30.64 -23.87
C ASP A 210 14.77 29.56 -24.61
N ASP A 211 14.05 28.65 -25.27
CA ASP A 211 14.29 28.08 -26.61
C ASP A 211 15.72 27.76 -27.07
N ASP A 212 16.48 26.93 -26.34
CA ASP A 212 17.58 26.13 -26.92
C ASP A 212 17.84 24.86 -26.06
N LEU A 213 17.03 23.81 -26.27
CA LEU A 213 17.14 22.51 -25.62
C LEU A 213 18.43 21.78 -26.06
N GLU A 214 19.55 22.05 -25.40
CA GLU A 214 20.69 21.14 -25.37
C GLU A 214 20.39 19.98 -24.39
N GLU A 215 20.65 18.78 -24.90
CA GLU A 215 20.46 17.44 -24.34
C GLU A 215 21.16 17.30 -22.97
N GLY A 216 20.49 17.75 -21.91
CA GLY A 216 20.90 17.58 -20.51
C GLY A 216 20.83 16.11 -20.12
N GLY A 217 21.96 15.59 -19.63
CA GLY A 217 22.12 14.18 -19.30
C GLY A 217 21.17 13.76 -18.19
N GLU A 218 20.42 12.69 -18.45
CA GLU A 218 19.56 11.98 -17.52
C GLU A 218 20.38 11.51 -16.30
N ASP A 219 20.45 12.32 -15.24
CA ASP A 219 20.76 11.82 -13.91
C ASP A 219 19.52 11.09 -13.39
N ASP A 220 19.29 9.91 -13.98
CA ASP A 220 18.19 9.01 -13.64
C ASP A 220 18.24 8.67 -12.15
N VAL A 221 17.35 9.26 -11.35
CA VAL A 221 17.10 8.82 -9.98
C VAL A 221 16.81 7.32 -10.02
N VAL A 222 17.76 6.51 -9.55
CA VAL A 222 17.64 5.06 -9.60
C VAL A 222 16.68 4.62 -8.50
N VAL A 223 15.39 4.61 -8.81
CA VAL A 223 14.37 4.06 -7.92
C VAL A 223 14.65 2.56 -7.76
N GLU A 224 15.13 2.19 -6.57
CA GLU A 224 15.53 0.82 -6.26
C GLU A 224 14.34 -0.13 -6.33
N ARG A 225 13.18 0.29 -5.80
CA ARG A 225 11.97 -0.52 -5.77
C ARG A 225 10.72 0.32 -5.53
N ALA A 226 9.87 0.45 -6.54
CA ALA A 226 8.52 0.99 -6.38
C ALA A 226 7.47 -0.13 -6.27
N VAL A 227 6.61 -0.05 -5.26
CA VAL A 227 5.49 -0.98 -5.03
C VAL A 227 4.23 -0.23 -4.60
N ILE A 228 3.07 -0.79 -4.97
CA ILE A 228 1.79 -0.49 -4.30
C ILE A 228 1.40 -1.73 -3.52
N LEU A 229 1.11 -1.53 -2.23
CA LEU A 229 0.54 -2.53 -1.35
C LEU A 229 -0.93 -2.18 -1.14
N PHE A 230 -1.81 -3.18 -1.22
CA PHE A 230 -3.22 -2.96 -0.92
C PHE A 230 -3.91 -4.18 -0.34
N ASN A 231 -4.64 -3.93 0.73
CA ASN A 231 -5.38 -4.92 1.52
C ASN A 231 -6.87 -4.77 1.25
N THR A 232 -7.55 -5.91 1.11
CA THR A 232 -9.02 -5.95 1.03
C THR A 232 -9.58 -6.46 2.34
N TRP A 233 -10.53 -5.74 2.91
CA TRP A 233 -11.10 -6.03 4.21
C TRP A 233 -12.58 -6.40 4.09
N ALA A 234 -12.98 -7.45 4.80
CA ALA A 234 -14.38 -7.83 4.94
C ALA A 234 -14.99 -7.17 6.19
N GLY A 235 -16.30 -6.86 6.13
CA GLY A 235 -17.06 -6.36 7.28
C GLY A 235 -17.19 -4.84 7.31
N PRO A 236 -17.69 -4.25 8.41
CA PRO A 236 -17.92 -2.81 8.49
C PRO A 236 -16.60 -2.01 8.34
N SER A 237 -16.76 -0.78 7.83
CA SER A 237 -15.74 0.23 7.50
C SER A 237 -14.49 0.18 8.39
N PRO A 238 -13.28 0.45 7.85
CA PRO A 238 -12.13 0.62 8.71
C PRO A 238 -12.38 1.85 9.62
N PRO A 239 -11.90 1.83 10.87
CA PRO A 239 -12.15 2.92 11.82
C PRO A 239 -11.43 4.26 11.49
N ASN A 240 -11.61 5.24 12.38
CA ASN A 240 -11.48 6.69 12.13
C ASN A 240 -10.08 7.21 11.76
N ARG A 241 -9.01 6.41 11.86
CA ARG A 241 -7.63 6.86 11.58
C ARG A 241 -7.25 6.79 10.12
N VAL A 242 -7.92 5.94 9.35
CA VAL A 242 -7.64 5.85 7.92
C VAL A 242 -8.29 7.05 7.23
N LYS A 243 -7.52 7.73 6.38
CA LYS A 243 -7.99 8.94 5.68
C LYS A 243 -8.30 8.58 4.23
N ARG A 244 -9.41 9.12 3.72
CA ARG A 244 -9.63 9.15 2.27
C ARG A 244 -8.65 10.12 1.64
N ASP A 245 -8.30 9.87 0.38
CA ASP A 245 -7.53 10.84 -0.41
C ASP A 245 -8.28 12.20 -0.41
N PRO A 246 -7.60 13.34 -0.11
CA PRO A 246 -8.19 14.67 -0.13
C PRO A 246 -8.94 15.00 -1.43
N LEU A 247 -8.51 14.44 -2.57
CA LEU A 247 -9.19 14.63 -3.85
C LEU A 247 -10.64 14.15 -3.82
N THR A 248 -10.92 13.06 -3.11
CA THR A 248 -12.27 12.50 -2.99
C THR A 248 -13.01 13.07 -1.78
N ALA A 249 -12.29 13.42 -0.70
CA ALA A 249 -12.86 14.04 0.49
C ALA A 249 -13.51 15.42 0.23
N SER A 250 -12.98 16.22 -0.70
CA SER A 250 -13.58 17.52 -1.05
C SER A 250 -14.94 17.38 -1.74
N ALA A 251 -15.16 16.28 -2.47
CA ALA A 251 -16.39 16.05 -3.20
C ALA A 251 -17.52 15.58 -2.27
N ASP A 252 -17.19 14.86 -1.19
CA ASP A 252 -18.15 14.49 -0.15
C ASP A 252 -18.71 15.73 0.57
N LEU A 253 -17.85 16.72 0.89
CA LEU A 253 -18.26 18.01 1.47
C LEU A 253 -19.17 18.82 0.54
N LEU A 254 -18.93 18.76 -0.78
CA LEU A 254 -19.80 19.40 -1.76
C LEU A 254 -21.15 18.68 -1.87
N ASN A 255 -21.18 17.35 -1.84
CA ASN A 255 -22.42 16.57 -1.88
C ASN A 255 -23.27 16.75 -0.60
N GLU A 256 -22.64 16.86 0.57
CA GLU A 256 -23.34 17.16 1.82
C GLU A 256 -23.97 18.55 1.79
N ALA A 257 -23.26 19.56 1.30
CA ALA A 257 -23.77 20.92 1.18
C ALA A 257 -24.98 21.03 0.22
N TRP A 258 -25.00 20.21 -0.85
CA TRP A 258 -26.07 20.20 -1.85
C TRP A 258 -27.27 19.33 -1.45
N SER A 259 -27.09 18.39 -0.51
CA SER A 259 -28.17 17.53 -0.01
C SER A 259 -28.96 18.16 1.16
N SER A 260 -28.50 19.32 1.65
CA SER A 260 -29.13 20.08 2.73
C SER A 260 -30.09 21.21 2.28
N GLU A 261 -30.37 21.33 0.98
CA GLU A 261 -31.41 22.22 0.41
C GLU A 261 -32.67 21.45 0.00
#